data_AF-A0A2S8DGG5-F1
#
_entry.id   AF-A0A2S8DGG5-F1
#
_cell.length_a   1.000
_cell.length_b   1.000
_cell.length_c   1.000
_cell.angle_alpha   90.00
_cell.angle_beta   90.00
_cell.angle_gamma   90.00
#
_symmetry.space_group_name_H-M   'P 1'
#
loop_
_entity.id
_entity.type
_entity.pdbx_description
1 polymer ?
#
loop_
_entity_poly.entity_id
_entity_poly.type
_entity_poly.pdbx_seq_one_letter_code
_entity_poly.pdbx_strand_id
1 'polypeptide(L)'
;MNNTDLIHLIKRFMRNEHKAVEEVIDSPLSEVANLIKILQSCQGKVVFIGVGKSGIIARKLAATFASTGTPSFFVHGTEAVHGDLGMVAKDDVVILISNSGETAEILATLPGLKKMGNYLISFTRSHHSSLAISCDLSVEIPVKSEADNLGLVMLPTY
;
A
#
# COMPACT_ATOMS: atom_id res chain seq x y z
N MET A 1 7.78 -34.30 8.93
CA MET A 1 8.77 -33.58 8.12
C MET A 1 10.11 -33.71 8.81
N ASN A 2 11.14 -34.18 8.08
CA ASN A 2 12.51 -34.17 8.57
C ASN A 2 13.13 -32.76 8.43
N ASN A 3 14.34 -32.54 8.98
CA ASN A 3 15.01 -31.23 8.91
C ASN A 3 15.23 -30.75 7.47
N THR A 4 15.52 -31.66 6.54
CA THR A 4 15.72 -31.35 5.13
C THR A 4 14.42 -30.86 4.47
N ASP A 5 13.28 -31.47 4.81
CA ASP A 5 11.95 -31.05 4.33
C ASP A 5 11.60 -29.64 4.81
N LEU A 6 11.90 -29.30 6.07
CA LEU A 6 11.67 -27.96 6.63
C LEU A 6 12.53 -26.91 5.93
N ILE A 7 13.81 -27.21 5.68
CA ILE A 7 14.71 -26.30 4.95
C ILE A 7 14.21 -26.10 3.51
N HIS A 8 13.75 -27.16 2.84
CA HIS A 8 13.17 -27.04 1.50
C HIS A 8 11.89 -26.20 1.48
N LEU A 9 11.04 -26.34 2.50
CA LEU A 9 9.83 -25.53 2.64
C LEU A 9 10.15 -24.04 2.81
N ILE A 10 11.09 -23.69 3.69
CA ILE A 10 11.52 -22.29 3.88
C ILE A 10 12.09 -21.72 2.58
N LYS A 11 12.99 -22.47 1.91
CA LYS A 11 13.56 -22.05 0.63
C LYS A 11 12.50 -21.85 -0.44
N ARG A 12 11.42 -22.63 -0.42
CA ARG A 12 10.28 -22.46 -1.33
C ARG A 12 9.56 -21.13 -1.09
N PHE A 13 9.24 -20.79 0.17
CA PHE A 13 8.62 -19.50 0.49
C PHE A 13 9.50 -18.32 0.06
N MET A 14 10.79 -18.37 0.39
CA MET A 14 11.74 -17.31 -0.01
C MET A 14 11.83 -17.16 -1.54
N ARG A 15 11.81 -18.27 -2.29
CA ARG A 15 11.81 -18.24 -3.76
C ARG A 15 10.52 -17.64 -4.32
N ASN A 16 9.38 -17.89 -3.69
CA ASN A 16 8.11 -17.32 -4.12
C ASN A 16 8.10 -15.80 -3.92
N GLU A 17 8.59 -15.30 -2.78
CA GLU A 17 8.73 -13.86 -2.54
C GLU A 17 9.73 -13.22 -3.51
N HIS A 18 10.88 -13.85 -3.74
CA HIS A 18 11.85 -13.37 -4.72
C HIS A 18 11.24 -13.24 -6.12
N LYS A 19 10.49 -14.25 -6.58
CA LYS A 19 9.79 -14.19 -7.87
C LYS A 19 8.79 -13.05 -7.94
N ALA A 20 8.04 -12.80 -6.87
CA ALA A 20 7.09 -11.68 -6.84
C ALA A 20 7.80 -10.32 -6.98
N VAL A 21 9.00 -10.18 -6.38
CA VAL A 21 9.82 -8.96 -6.55
C VAL A 21 10.35 -8.84 -7.99
N GLU A 22 10.86 -9.93 -8.57
CA GLU A 22 11.33 -9.95 -9.97
C GLU A 22 10.20 -9.57 -10.94
N GLU A 23 8.97 -10.06 -10.73
CA GLU A 23 7.82 -9.70 -11.55
C GLU A 23 7.51 -8.18 -11.53
N VAL A 24 7.70 -7.52 -10.39
CA VAL A 24 7.53 -6.07 -10.28
C VAL A 24 8.68 -5.33 -10.99
N ILE A 25 9.91 -5.82 -10.86
CA ILE A 25 11.09 -5.26 -11.55
C ILE A 25 10.94 -5.34 -13.07
N ASP A 26 10.44 -6.46 -13.57
CA ASP A 26 10.23 -6.71 -15.00
C ASP A 26 8.97 -6.00 -15.55
N SER A 27 8.12 -5.45 -14.68
CA SER A 27 6.91 -4.74 -15.10
C SER A 27 7.22 -3.33 -15.65
N PRO A 28 6.34 -2.75 -16.49
CA PRO A 28 6.61 -1.44 -17.08
C PRO A 28 6.74 -0.28 -16.09
N LEU A 29 6.14 -0.37 -14.89
CA LEU A 29 6.15 0.65 -13.84
C LEU A 29 5.86 2.08 -14.37
N SER A 30 4.95 2.18 -15.34
CA SER A 30 4.71 3.37 -16.16
C SER A 30 4.30 4.62 -15.38
N GLU A 31 3.63 4.42 -14.25
CA GLU A 31 3.12 5.42 -13.33
C GLU A 31 4.17 5.92 -12.34
N VAL A 32 5.27 5.19 -12.14
CA VAL A 32 6.23 5.47 -11.07
C VAL A 32 6.95 6.80 -11.31
N ALA A 33 7.23 7.14 -12.57
CA ALA A 33 7.80 8.44 -12.90
C ALA A 33 6.88 9.60 -12.49
N ASN A 34 5.57 9.45 -12.65
CA ASN A 34 4.59 10.46 -12.22
C ASN A 34 4.44 10.49 -10.70
N LEU A 35 4.41 9.32 -10.05
CA LEU A 35 4.43 9.20 -8.59
C LEU A 35 5.59 10.02 -7.99
N ILE A 36 6.82 9.84 -8.50
CA ILE A 36 8.00 10.57 -7.99
C ILE A 36 7.84 12.08 -8.16
N LYS A 37 7.35 12.56 -9.31
CA LYS A 37 7.12 13.99 -9.55
C LYS A 37 6.09 14.59 -8.58
N ILE A 38 4.99 13.87 -8.33
CA ILE A 38 3.96 14.31 -7.38
C ILE A 38 4.54 14.41 -5.98
N LEU A 39 5.29 13.40 -5.54
CA LEU A 39 5.93 13.39 -4.22
C LEU A 39 6.98 14.50 -4.08
N GLN A 40 7.74 14.80 -5.13
CA GLN A 40 8.68 15.92 -5.16
C GLN A 40 7.99 17.29 -5.08
N SER A 41 6.76 17.40 -5.60
CA SER A 41 5.96 18.63 -5.56
C SER A 41 5.14 18.80 -4.27
N CYS A 42 5.13 17.79 -3.39
CA CYS A 42 4.39 17.82 -2.12
C CYS A 42 4.94 18.92 -1.20
N GLN A 43 4.07 19.87 -0.81
CA GLN A 43 4.43 20.97 0.09
C GLN A 43 4.11 20.68 1.56
N GLY A 44 3.19 19.75 1.82
CA GLY A 44 2.87 19.24 3.15
C GLY A 44 3.66 17.98 3.47
N LYS A 45 2.94 16.93 3.88
CA LYS A 45 3.47 15.62 4.24
C LYS A 45 2.90 14.55 3.33
N VAL A 46 3.64 13.46 3.18
CA VAL A 46 3.13 12.22 2.58
C VAL A 46 2.46 11.40 3.68
N VAL A 47 1.14 11.24 3.60
CA VAL A 47 0.35 10.49 4.57
C VAL A 47 0.08 9.09 4.02
N PHE A 48 0.56 8.07 4.72
CA PHE A 48 0.29 6.69 4.37
C PHE A 48 -0.90 6.16 5.15
N ILE A 49 -1.88 5.58 4.46
CA ILE A 49 -3.06 4.97 5.06
C ILE A 49 -3.14 3.50 4.66
N GLY A 50 -3.36 2.63 5.64
CA GLY A 50 -3.50 1.19 5.44
C GLY A 50 -4.07 0.51 6.67
N VAL A 51 -4.56 -0.72 6.50
CA VAL A 51 -5.00 -1.60 7.59
C VAL A 51 -4.32 -2.96 7.49
N GLY A 52 -4.28 -3.71 8.60
CA GLY A 52 -3.68 -5.04 8.64
C GLY A 52 -2.22 -5.07 8.14
N LYS A 53 -1.85 -6.06 7.32
CA LYS A 53 -0.49 -6.19 6.77
C LYS A 53 -0.10 -5.01 5.89
N SER A 54 -1.02 -4.50 5.07
CA SER A 54 -0.80 -3.27 4.29
C SER A 54 -0.52 -2.07 5.19
N GLY A 55 -1.20 -1.97 6.35
CA GLY A 55 -0.92 -0.96 7.38
C GLY A 55 0.49 -1.08 7.99
N ILE A 56 0.99 -2.29 8.21
CA ILE A 56 2.37 -2.52 8.69
C ILE A 56 3.38 -1.99 7.66
N ILE A 57 3.19 -2.33 6.39
CA ILE A 57 4.06 -1.84 5.29
C ILE A 57 3.94 -0.32 5.13
N ALA A 58 2.72 0.23 5.18
CA ALA A 58 2.46 1.67 5.16
C ALA A 58 3.22 2.41 6.28
N ARG A 59 3.22 1.87 7.50
CA ARG A 59 3.98 2.42 8.63
C ARG A 59 5.48 2.38 8.38
N LYS A 60 6.01 1.28 7.83
CA LYS A 60 7.43 1.17 7.46
C LYS A 60 7.80 2.19 6.39
N LEU A 61 6.96 2.37 5.37
CA LEU A 61 7.18 3.33 4.29
C LEU A 61 7.20 4.76 4.84
N ALA A 62 6.24 5.14 5.68
CA ALA A 62 6.25 6.44 6.36
C ALA A 62 7.55 6.67 7.15
N ALA A 63 7.98 5.70 7.96
CA ALA A 63 9.25 5.83 8.69
C ALA A 63 10.45 5.97 7.75
N THR A 64 10.47 5.22 6.64
CA THR A 64 11.53 5.28 5.63
C THR A 64 11.59 6.65 4.99
N PHE A 65 10.46 7.16 4.49
CA PHE A 65 10.36 8.46 3.84
C PHE A 65 10.80 9.59 4.76
N ALA A 66 10.32 9.59 6.01
CA ALA A 66 10.72 10.58 7.01
C ALA A 66 12.24 10.56 7.26
N SER A 67 12.84 9.36 7.34
CA SER A 67 14.29 9.22 7.54
C SER A 67 15.13 9.62 6.32
N THR A 68 14.54 9.63 5.11
CA THR A 68 15.22 10.00 3.86
C THR A 68 14.89 11.43 3.42
N GLY A 69 14.33 12.27 4.29
CA GLY A 69 14.10 13.69 4.03
C GLY A 69 12.75 14.05 3.40
N THR A 70 11.81 13.10 3.28
CA THR A 70 10.43 13.36 2.86
C THR A 70 9.50 13.32 4.07
N PRO A 71 9.02 14.47 4.58
CA PRO A 71 8.13 14.51 5.74
C PRO A 71 6.90 13.61 5.52
N SER A 72 6.69 12.65 6.41
CA SER A 72 5.64 11.65 6.25
C SER A 72 5.26 11.01 7.58
N PHE A 73 4.04 10.48 7.62
CA PHE A 73 3.52 9.73 8.77
C PHE A 73 2.46 8.72 8.34
N PHE A 74 2.07 7.85 9.25
CA PHE A 74 1.09 6.79 9.02
C PHE A 74 -0.19 7.05 9.83
N VAL A 75 -1.33 6.86 9.19
CA VAL A 75 -2.66 6.84 9.82
C VAL A 75 -3.30 5.48 9.57
N HIS A 76 -3.81 4.84 10.62
CA HIS A 76 -4.52 3.57 10.47
C HIS A 76 -5.90 3.80 9.85
N GLY A 77 -6.30 2.99 8.87
CA GLY A 77 -7.55 3.23 8.12
C GLY A 77 -8.79 3.34 9.01
N THR A 78 -8.93 2.46 10.01
CA THR A 78 -10.04 2.49 10.98
C THR A 78 -10.05 3.76 11.82
N GLU A 79 -8.89 4.22 12.29
CA GLU A 79 -8.80 5.45 13.10
C GLU A 79 -9.08 6.70 12.26
N ALA A 80 -8.69 6.68 10.99
CA ALA A 80 -8.97 7.77 10.04
C ALA A 80 -10.48 8.05 9.96
N VAL A 81 -11.31 7.01 9.83
CA VAL A 81 -12.78 7.15 9.78
C VAL A 81 -13.37 7.62 11.10
N HIS A 82 -12.66 7.45 12.21
CA HIS A 82 -13.09 7.82 13.56
C HIS A 82 -12.49 9.13 14.09
N GLY A 83 -11.78 9.90 13.26
CA GLY A 83 -11.35 11.26 13.59
C GLY A 83 -9.93 11.62 13.16
N ASP A 84 -9.07 10.62 12.95
CA ASP A 84 -7.65 10.87 12.64
C ASP A 84 -7.44 11.48 11.24
N LEU A 85 -8.46 11.51 10.38
CA LEU A 85 -8.42 12.33 9.16
C LEU A 85 -8.19 13.82 9.46
N GLY A 86 -8.49 14.29 10.68
CA GLY A 86 -8.13 15.65 11.13
C GLY A 86 -6.63 15.91 11.20
N MET A 87 -5.78 14.87 11.16
CA MET A 87 -4.33 15.01 11.08
C MET A 87 -3.84 15.34 9.66
N VAL A 88 -4.67 15.10 8.63
CA VAL A 88 -4.34 15.37 7.23
C VAL A 88 -4.60 16.86 6.96
N ALA A 89 -3.60 17.55 6.44
CA ALA A 89 -3.72 18.95 6.02
C ALA A 89 -3.96 19.05 4.50
N LYS A 90 -4.43 20.20 4.04
CA LYS A 90 -4.77 20.44 2.63
C LYS A 90 -3.60 20.20 1.65
N ASP A 91 -2.38 20.54 2.06
CA ASP A 91 -1.19 20.46 1.21
C ASP A 91 -0.50 19.08 1.27
N ASP A 92 -1.12 18.13 1.97
CA ASP A 92 -0.62 16.76 2.08
C ASP A 92 -1.02 15.91 0.86
N VAL A 93 -0.14 14.96 0.51
CA VAL A 93 -0.40 13.91 -0.47
C VAL A 93 -0.70 12.62 0.29
N VAL A 94 -1.79 11.94 -0.09
CA VAL A 94 -2.25 10.74 0.63
C VAL A 94 -2.03 9.49 -0.22
N ILE A 95 -1.26 8.53 0.30
CA ILE A 95 -1.06 7.21 -0.30
C ILE A 95 -1.90 6.18 0.46
N LEU A 96 -2.91 5.63 -0.18
CA LEU A 96 -3.75 4.57 0.34
C LEU A 96 -3.24 3.21 -0.15
N ILE A 97 -2.91 2.31 0.78
CA ILE A 97 -2.37 0.98 0.47
C ILE A 97 -3.43 -0.09 0.77
N SER A 98 -3.90 -0.76 -0.28
CA SER A 98 -4.79 -1.92 -0.18
C SER A 98 -4.49 -2.86 -1.33
N ASN A 99 -4.05 -4.09 -1.04
CA ASN A 99 -3.72 -5.05 -2.09
C ASN A 99 -4.93 -5.34 -3.00
N SER A 100 -6.12 -5.59 -2.42
CA SER A 100 -7.33 -5.83 -3.22
C SER A 100 -7.89 -4.55 -3.84
N GLY A 101 -7.68 -3.39 -3.21
CA GLY A 101 -8.33 -2.13 -3.56
C GLY A 101 -9.82 -2.07 -3.19
N GLU A 102 -10.31 -3.07 -2.43
CA GLU A 102 -11.72 -3.21 -2.02
C GLU A 102 -11.89 -3.20 -0.49
N THR A 103 -10.85 -2.84 0.26
CA THR A 103 -10.87 -2.82 1.73
C THR A 103 -11.83 -1.73 2.23
N ALA A 104 -12.88 -2.13 2.95
CA ALA A 104 -13.98 -1.25 3.35
C ALA A 104 -13.52 -0.03 4.17
N GLU A 105 -12.61 -0.23 5.13
CA GLU A 105 -12.08 0.85 5.97
C GLU A 105 -11.31 1.87 5.16
N ILE A 106 -10.57 1.43 4.13
CA ILE A 106 -9.82 2.31 3.23
C ILE A 106 -10.77 3.09 2.33
N LEU A 107 -11.76 2.40 1.73
CA LEU A 107 -12.77 3.05 0.89
C LEU A 107 -13.60 4.08 1.68
N ALA A 108 -13.88 3.81 2.95
CA ALA A 108 -14.62 4.71 3.83
C ALA A 108 -13.89 6.04 4.10
N THR A 109 -12.56 6.11 3.91
CA THR A 109 -11.80 7.37 4.05
C THR A 109 -11.97 8.31 2.85
N LEU A 110 -12.34 7.79 1.67
CA LEU A 110 -12.35 8.53 0.42
C LEU A 110 -13.26 9.77 0.44
N PRO A 111 -14.51 9.73 0.97
CA PRO A 111 -15.37 10.91 0.98
C PRO A 111 -14.77 12.07 1.79
N GLY A 112 -14.14 11.78 2.93
CA GLY A 112 -13.48 12.79 3.76
C GLY A 112 -12.28 13.40 3.05
N LEU A 113 -11.39 12.55 2.54
CA LEU A 113 -10.18 12.96 1.81
C LEU A 113 -10.50 13.77 0.55
N LYS A 114 -11.52 13.37 -0.22
CA LYS A 114 -11.97 14.14 -1.40
C LYS A 114 -12.53 15.50 -1.03
N LYS A 115 -13.28 15.60 0.07
CA LYS A 115 -13.82 16.88 0.57
C LYS A 115 -12.71 17.83 1.00
N MET A 116 -11.61 17.31 1.51
CA MET A 116 -10.43 18.09 1.91
C MET A 116 -9.60 18.56 0.70
N GLY A 117 -9.77 17.92 -0.45
CA GLY A 117 -9.09 18.29 -1.70
C GLY A 117 -7.65 17.80 -1.79
N ASN A 118 -7.29 16.78 -1.01
CA ASN A 118 -5.97 16.16 -1.07
C ASN A 118 -5.75 15.42 -2.38
N TYR A 119 -4.50 15.37 -2.83
CA TYR A 119 -4.11 14.50 -3.94
C TYR A 119 -4.00 13.05 -3.46
N LEU A 120 -4.78 12.15 -4.05
CA LEU A 120 -4.92 10.78 -3.62
C LEU A 120 -4.17 9.83 -4.56
N ILE A 121 -3.35 8.97 -3.98
CA ILE A 121 -2.58 7.94 -4.67
C ILE A 121 -2.99 6.59 -4.10
N SER A 122 -3.27 5.62 -4.97
CA SER A 122 -3.58 4.24 -4.55
C SER A 122 -2.46 3.29 -4.91
N PHE A 123 -2.07 2.43 -3.96
CA PHE A 123 -1.20 1.28 -4.20
C PHE A 123 -2.06 0.02 -4.11
N THR A 124 -2.33 -0.61 -5.24
CA THR A 124 -3.22 -1.78 -5.35
C THR A 124 -2.67 -2.78 -6.35
N ARG A 125 -3.18 -4.01 -6.38
CA ARG A 125 -2.80 -5.00 -7.41
C ARG A 125 -3.47 -4.79 -8.77
N SER A 126 -4.42 -3.86 -8.87
CA SER A 126 -5.20 -3.63 -10.10
C SER A 126 -5.75 -2.21 -10.21
N HIS A 127 -5.53 -1.60 -11.37
CA HIS A 127 -6.13 -0.32 -11.75
C HIS A 127 -7.67 -0.33 -11.79
N HIS A 128 -8.30 -1.50 -11.82
CA HIS A 128 -9.76 -1.64 -11.91
C HIS A 128 -10.46 -1.72 -10.55
N SER A 129 -9.72 -1.68 -9.44
CA SER A 129 -10.31 -1.70 -8.11
C SER A 129 -11.05 -0.39 -7.78
N SER A 130 -12.02 -0.47 -6.87
CA SER A 130 -12.80 0.68 -6.39
C SER A 130 -11.89 1.80 -5.87
N LEU A 131 -10.84 1.44 -5.13
CA LEU A 131 -9.85 2.38 -4.62
C LEU A 131 -9.05 3.03 -5.75
N ALA A 132 -8.58 2.24 -6.71
CA ALA A 132 -7.79 2.72 -7.84
C ALA A 132 -8.55 3.75 -8.68
N ILE A 133 -9.81 3.43 -9.04
CA ILE A 133 -10.69 4.29 -9.83
C ILE A 133 -11.01 5.60 -9.09
N SER A 134 -11.00 5.56 -7.75
CA SER A 134 -11.36 6.71 -6.92
C SER A 134 -10.22 7.69 -6.66
N CYS A 135 -8.97 7.34 -6.97
CA CYS A 135 -7.78 8.15 -6.69
C CYS A 135 -7.30 8.93 -7.94
N ASP A 136 -6.54 10.00 -7.72
CA ASP A 136 -5.98 10.84 -8.78
C ASP A 136 -4.85 10.13 -9.53
N LEU A 137 -4.06 9.33 -8.81
CA LEU A 137 -3.07 8.41 -9.39
C LEU A 137 -3.29 6.99 -8.87
N SER A 138 -3.38 6.03 -9.78
CA SER A 138 -3.32 4.61 -9.46
C SER A 138 -1.94 4.05 -9.78
N VAL A 139 -1.34 3.39 -8.79
CA VAL A 139 -0.11 2.63 -8.92
C VAL A 139 -0.44 1.16 -8.76
N GLU A 140 -0.30 0.41 -9.85
CA GLU A 140 -0.48 -1.03 -9.89
C GLU A 140 0.83 -1.70 -9.46
N ILE A 141 0.76 -2.49 -8.40
CA ILE A 141 1.85 -3.34 -7.94
C ILE A 141 1.39 -4.78 -8.23
N PRO A 142 1.69 -5.33 -9.42
CA PRO A 142 1.18 -6.62 -9.82
C PRO A 142 1.84 -7.71 -8.97
N VAL A 143 1.02 -8.49 -8.27
CA VAL A 143 1.47 -9.71 -7.57
C VAL A 143 0.60 -10.86 -8.04
N LYS A 144 1.16 -11.74 -8.89
CA LYS A 144 0.39 -12.79 -9.57
C LYS A 144 0.02 -13.97 -8.69
N SER A 145 0.79 -14.28 -7.64
CA SER A 145 0.46 -15.37 -6.72
C SER A 145 0.98 -15.12 -5.31
N GLU A 146 0.20 -15.48 -4.30
CA GLU A 146 0.67 -15.54 -2.93
C GLU A 146 1.75 -16.63 -2.78
N ALA A 147 2.74 -16.38 -1.94
CA ALA A 147 3.79 -17.36 -1.65
C ALA A 147 3.27 -18.63 -0.94
N ASP A 148 2.01 -18.61 -0.48
CA ASP A 148 1.40 -19.72 0.23
C ASP A 148 0.63 -20.67 -0.69
N ASN A 149 1.26 -21.80 -0.99
CA ASN A 149 0.65 -22.90 -1.73
C ASN A 149 -0.15 -23.87 -0.84
N LEU A 150 -0.16 -23.66 0.48
CA LEU A 150 -0.80 -24.52 1.48
C LEU A 150 -2.08 -23.89 2.07
N GLY A 151 -2.34 -22.59 1.83
CA GLY A 151 -3.45 -21.88 2.46
C GLY A 151 -3.39 -21.88 3.99
N LEU A 152 -2.21 -22.09 4.57
CA LEU A 152 -1.99 -22.17 6.03
C LEU A 152 -1.82 -20.78 6.66
N VAL A 153 -1.49 -19.77 5.84
CA VAL A 153 -1.62 -18.37 6.17
C VAL A 153 -2.92 -17.88 5.56
N MET A 154 -4.02 -18.03 6.30
CA MET A 154 -5.19 -17.19 6.09
C MET A 154 -4.75 -15.72 6.23
N LEU A 155 -5.00 -14.89 5.21
CA LEU A 155 -5.38 -13.51 5.53
C LEU A 155 -6.75 -13.57 6.21
N PRO A 156 -6.95 -12.90 7.35
CA PRO A 156 -8.25 -12.90 8.01
C PRO A 156 -9.26 -12.25 7.07
N THR A 157 -10.20 -13.04 6.57
CA THR A 157 -11.50 -12.56 6.12
C THR A 157 -12.37 -12.40 7.37
N TYR A 158 -12.26 -11.26 8.05
CA TYR A 158 -13.30 -10.67 8.90
C TYR A 158 -13.18 -9.16 8.80
#